data_AF-A0A7X5WTZ2-F1
#
_entry.id   AF-A0A7X5WTZ2-F1
#
_cell.length_a   1.000
_cell.length_b   1.000
_cell.length_c   1.000
_cell.angle_alpha   90.00
_cell.angle_beta   90.00
_cell.angle_gamma   90.00
#
_symmetry.space_group_name_H-M   'P 1'
#
loop_
_entity.id
_entity.type
_entity.pdbx_description
1 polymer ?
#
loop_
_entity_poly.entity_id
_entity_poly.type
_entity_poly.pdbx_seq_one_letter_code
_entity_poly.pdbx_strand_id
1 'polypeptide(L)' 'MNETVHLIVSPDAGRGRAREARATVVATLRSEGIDVVDLTGADADGSLTAARAAVDKGA' A
#
# COMPACT_ATOMS: atom_id res chain seq x y z
N MET A 1 11.33 -15.82 -8.97
CA MET A 1 10.01 -15.24 -8.73
C MET A 1 10.24 -14.03 -7.85
N ASN A 2 9.90 -12.82 -8.29
CA ASN A 2 9.96 -11.66 -7.40
C ASN A 2 8.80 -11.77 -6.42
N GLU A 3 9.06 -11.51 -5.15
CA GLU A 3 8.03 -11.44 -4.12
C GLU A 3 7.15 -10.20 -4.38
N THR A 4 5.83 -10.36 -4.28
CA THR A 4 4.87 -9.27 -4.50
C THR A 4 4.17 -8.93 -3.19
N VAL A 5 4.18 -7.65 -2.83
CA VAL A 5 3.54 -7.12 -1.62
C VAL A 5 2.44 -6.13 -2.01
N HIS A 6 1.22 -6.42 -1.56
CA HIS A 6 0.09 -5.49 -1.61
C HIS A 6 0.11 -4.61 -0.35
N LEU A 7 0.36 -3.31 -0.53
CA LEU A 7 0.56 -2.37 0.57
C LEU A 7 -0.67 -1.46 0.76
N ILE A 8 -1.09 -1.29 2.01
CA ILE A 8 -2.07 -0.28 2.42
C ILE A 8 -1.47 0.56 3.53
N VAL A 9 -1.43 1.88 3.35
CA VAL A 9 -1.04 2.84 4.39
C VAL A 9 -2.26 3.63 4.81
N SER A 10 -2.73 3.45 6.05
CA SER A 10 -3.80 4.30 6.57
C SER A 10 -3.30 5.74 6.75
N PRO A 11 -3.85 6.73 6.02
CA PRO A 11 -3.32 8.10 6.05
C PRO A 11 -3.45 8.76 7.44
N ASP A 12 -4.45 8.38 8.22
CA ASP A 12 -4.71 8.93 9.55
C ASP A 12 -3.86 8.28 10.65
N ALA A 13 -3.19 7.16 10.35
CA ALA A 13 -2.32 6.48 11.30
C ALA A 13 -1.17 7.38 11.78
N GLY A 14 -0.77 7.19 13.04
CA GLY A 14 0.30 7.99 13.65
C GLY A 14 -0.03 9.48 13.80
N ARG A 15 -1.32 9.85 13.86
CA ARG A 15 -1.84 11.23 13.84
C ARG A 15 -1.53 11.94 12.52
N GLY A 16 -1.82 11.29 11.39
CA GLY A 16 -1.59 11.84 10.05
C GLY A 16 -0.15 11.74 9.54
N ARG A 17 0.80 11.27 10.35
CA ARG A 17 2.22 11.14 9.97
C ARG A 17 2.47 10.03 8.95
N ALA A 18 1.60 9.02 8.92
CA ALA A 18 1.73 7.92 7.98
C ALA A 18 1.56 8.34 6.51
N ARG A 19 0.89 9.48 6.26
CA ARG A 19 0.71 10.04 4.92
C ARG A 19 2.03 10.27 4.19
N GLU A 20 3.08 10.68 4.91
CA GLU A 20 4.42 10.91 4.34
C GLU A 20 5.26 9.63 4.28
N ALA A 21 4.94 8.63 5.12
CA ALA A 21 5.68 7.37 5.19
C ALA A 21 5.46 6.48 3.96
N ARG A 22 4.34 6.64 3.25
CA ARG A 22 3.99 5.86 2.05
C ARG A 22 5.11 5.80 1.02
N ALA A 23 5.63 6.96 0.62
CA ALA A 23 6.68 7.03 -0.40
C ALA A 23 7.96 6.31 0.04
N THR A 24 8.35 6.49 1.30
CA THR A 24 9.52 5.86 1.90
C THR A 24 9.36 4.33 1.95
N VAL A 25 8.22 3.82 2.42
CA VAL A 25 7.98 2.37 2.50
C VAL A 25 8.03 1.71 1.13
N VAL A 26 7.37 2.32 0.12
CA VAL A 26 7.39 1.81 -1.26
C VAL A 26 8.82 1.82 -1.83
N ALA A 27 9.57 2.89 -1.60
CA ALA A 27 10.96 2.98 -2.06
C ALA A 27 11.85 1.92 -1.42
N THR A 28 11.73 1.70 -0.11
CA THR A 28 12.50 0.67 0.62
C THR A 28 12.22 -0.73 0.08
N LEU A 29 10.95 -1.13 0.01
CA LEU A 29 10.58 -2.46 -0.49
C LEU A 29 11.07 -2.69 -1.93
N ARG A 30 10.90 -1.69 -2.81
CA ARG A 30 11.40 -1.79 -4.19
C ARG A 30 12.92 -1.87 -4.27
N SER A 31 13.64 -1.20 -3.37
CA SER A 31 15.10 -1.29 -3.32
C SER A 31 15.60 -2.69 -2.92
N GLU A 32 14.76 -3.48 -2.24
CA GLU A 32 15.01 -4.89 -1.90
C GLU A 32 14.59 -5.85 -3.02
N GLY A 33 14.12 -5.34 -4.16
CA GLY A 33 13.68 -6.16 -5.30
C GLY A 33 12.27 -6.72 -5.17
N ILE A 34 11.50 -6.25 -4.17
CA ILE A 34 10.09 -6.61 -3.97
C ILE A 34 9.23 -5.81 -4.95
N ASP A 35 8.31 -6.49 -5.63
CA ASP A 35 7.28 -5.82 -6.41
C ASP A 35 6.18 -5.31 -5.47
N VAL A 36 5.85 -4.02 -5.56
CA VAL A 36 4.93 -3.38 -4.63
C VAL A 36 3.74 -2.82 -5.38
N VAL A 37 2.57 -3.37 -5.04
CA VAL A 37 1.27 -2.89 -5.48
C VAL A 37 0.68 -2.06 -4.34
N ASP A 38 0.68 -0.75 -4.52
CA ASP A 38 0.15 0.19 -3.53
C ASP A 38 -1.35 0.38 -3.73
N LEU A 39 -2.13 0.00 -2.72
CA LEU A 39 -3.58 0.05 -2.67
C LEU A 39 -4.10 1.19 -1.77
N THR A 40 -3.22 2.10 -1.36
CA THR A 40 -3.57 3.22 -0.49
C THR A 40 -4.47 4.23 -1.20
N GLY A 41 -5.71 4.36 -0.72
CA GLY A 41 -6.67 5.37 -1.18
C GLY A 41 -6.47 6.75 -0.53
N ALA A 42 -7.28 7.72 -0.94
CA ALA A 42 -7.30 9.06 -0.33
C ALA A 42 -7.78 9.04 1.13
N ASP A 43 -8.61 8.05 1.47
CA ASP A 43 -9.20 7.79 2.78
C ASP A 43 -9.31 6.26 3.04
N ALA A 44 -9.94 5.90 4.16
CA ALA A 44 -10.15 4.51 4.55
C ALA A 44 -11.06 3.75 3.57
N ASP A 45 -12.13 4.38 3.08
CA ASP A 45 -13.09 3.76 2.17
C ASP A 45 -12.49 3.49 0.78
N GLY A 46 -11.68 4.43 0.29
CA GLY A 46 -10.91 4.27 -0.93
C GLY A 46 -9.90 3.13 -0.82
N SER A 47 -9.21 3.03 0.32
CA SER A 47 -8.27 1.93 0.58
C SER A 47 -8.98 0.58 0.66
N LEU A 48 -10.14 0.51 1.31
CA LEU A 48 -10.96 -0.70 1.38
C LEU A 48 -11.45 -1.14 0.00
N THR A 49 -11.88 -0.19 -0.84
CA THR A 49 -12.32 -0.45 -2.21
C THR A 49 -11.20 -1.02 -3.07
N ALA A 50 -10.00 -0.42 -3.01
CA ALA A 50 -8.83 -0.91 -3.72
C ALA A 50 -8.39 -2.31 -3.24
N ALA A 51 -8.42 -2.55 -1.92
CA ALA A 51 -8.11 -3.86 -1.33
C ALA A 51 -9.04 -4.97 -1.84
N ARG A 52 -10.35 -4.72 -1.86
CA ARG A 52 -11.33 -5.68 -2.39
C ARG A 52 -11.09 -5.98 -3.86
N ALA A 53 -10.85 -4.95 -4.67
CA ALA A 53 -10.58 -5.12 -6.09
C ALA A 53 -9.27 -5.90 -6.38
N ALA A 54 -8.28 -5.84 -5.48
CA ALA A 54 -7.07 -6.64 -5.57
C ALA A 54 -7.35 -8.12 -5.26
N VAL A 55 -8.09 -8.39 -4.18
CA VAL A 55 -8.53 -9.75 -3.81
C VAL A 55 -9.34 -10.40 -4.94
N ASP A 56 -10.28 -9.66 -5.54
CA ASP A 56 -11.10 -10.16 -6.66
C ASP A 56 -10.25 -10.52 -7.90
N LYS A 57 -9.03 -9.98 -8.02
CA LYS A 57 -8.08 -10.26 -9.11
C LYS A 57 -7.06 -11.36 -8.75
N GLY A 58 -7.16 -11.97 -7.57
CA GLY A 58 -6.29 -13.06 -7.13
C GLY A 58 -5.01 -12.61 -6.42
N ALA A 59 -5.05 -11.45 -5.76
CA ALA A 59 -4.01 -11.02 -4.82
C ALA A 59 -3.84 -11.97 -3.63
#